data_AF-A0A519ULL5-F1
#
_entry.id   AF-A0A519ULL5-F1
#
_cell.length_a   1.000
_cell.length_b   1.000
_cell.length_c   1.000
_cell.angle_alpha   90.00
_cell.angle_beta   90.00
_cell.angle_gamma   90.00
#
_symmetry.space_group_name_H-M   'P 1'
#
loop_
_entity.id
_entity.type
_entity.pdbx_description
1 polymer ?
#
loop_
_entity_poly.entity_id
_entity_poly.type
_entity_poly.pdbx_seq_one_letter_code
_entity_poly.pdbx_strand_id
1 'polypeptide(L)' 'LALSQLPPDQRRCLELFYLEEKSYQEIVATTGLALNLVKSHLQNGRRMLKRTLSRGELRLKNEE' A
#
# COMPACT_ATOMS: atom_id res chain seq x y z
N LEU A 1 6.47 0.34 11.42
CA LEU A 1 6.33 -0.73 10.40
C LEU A 1 6.24 -0.08 9.02
N ALA A 2 6.68 -0.72 7.92
CA ALA A 2 6.71 -0.10 6.59
C ALA A 2 5.34 0.47 6.12
N LEU A 3 4.23 -0.17 6.53
CA LEU A 3 2.86 0.31 6.25
C LEU A 3 2.57 1.68 6.88
N SER A 4 3.14 2.00 8.05
CA SER A 4 2.90 3.28 8.74
C SER A 4 3.56 4.49 8.05
N GLN A 5 4.45 4.24 7.08
CA GLN A 5 5.10 5.29 6.30
C GLN A 5 4.29 5.68 5.07
N LEU A 6 3.31 4.87 4.65
CA LEU A 6 2.48 5.14 3.48
C LEU A 6 1.55 6.33 3.71
N PRO A 7 1.25 7.12 2.65
CA PRO A 7 0.14 8.07 2.66
C PRO A 7 -1.17 7.38 3.08
N PRO A 8 -2.06 8.07 3.82
CA PRO A 8 -3.27 7.45 4.38
C PRO A 8 -4.11 6.67 3.37
N ASP A 9 -4.39 7.24 2.21
CA ASP A 9 -5.23 6.59 1.19
C ASP A 9 -4.57 5.37 0.55
N GLN A 10 -3.24 5.40 0.40
CA GLN A 10 -2.49 4.23 -0.08
C GLN A 10 -2.53 3.10 0.93
N ARG A 11 -2.34 3.42 2.22
CA ARG A 11 -2.45 2.46 3.30
C ARG A 11 -3.86 1.87 3.35
N ARG A 12 -4.89 2.71 3.40
CA ARG A 12 -6.28 2.26 3.52
C ARG A 12 -6.70 1.39 2.34
N CYS A 13 -6.33 1.77 1.11
CA CYS A 13 -6.59 0.94 -0.06
C CYS A 13 -5.88 -0.42 0.04
N LEU A 14 -4.62 -0.45 0.49
CA LEU A 14 -3.86 -1.70 0.64
C LEU A 14 -4.44 -2.60 1.73
N GLU A 15 -4.86 -2.06 2.86
CA GLU A 15 -5.53 -2.80 3.93
C GLU A 15 -6.83 -3.43 3.43
N LEU A 16 -7.69 -2.62 2.81
CA LEU A 16 -8.96 -3.12 2.27
C LEU A 16 -8.76 -4.20 1.21
N PHE A 17 -7.77 -4.04 0.33
CA PHE A 17 -7.54 -5.01 -0.76
C PHE A 17 -6.85 -6.29 -0.29
N TYR A 18 -5.77 -6.19 0.50
CA TYR A 18 -4.93 -7.33 0.84
C TYR A 18 -5.27 -7.99 2.18
N LEU A 19 -5.89 -7.26 3.12
CA LEU A 19 -6.24 -7.80 4.43
C LEU A 19 -7.73 -8.08 4.55
N GLU A 20 -8.57 -7.23 3.95
CA GLU A 20 -10.03 -7.39 3.97
C GLU A 20 -10.59 -7.99 2.66
N GLU A 21 -9.71 -8.38 1.73
CA GLU A 21 -10.03 -9.04 0.45
C GLU A 21 -11.09 -8.33 -0.41
N LYS A 22 -11.20 -6.99 -0.28
CA LYS A 22 -12.19 -6.20 -0.99
C LYS A 22 -11.85 -6.02 -2.48
N SER A 23 -12.87 -6.15 -3.32
CA SER A 23 -12.78 -5.77 -4.73
C SER A 23 -12.61 -4.25 -4.91
N TYR A 24 -12.15 -3.81 -6.08
CA TYR A 24 -11.99 -2.37 -6.33
C TYR A 24 -13.31 -1.59 -6.20
N GLN A 25 -14.44 -2.20 -6.55
CA GLN A 25 -15.75 -1.56 -6.43
C GLN A 25 -16.18 -1.42 -4.97
N GLU A 26 -15.93 -2.43 -4.13
CA GLU A 26 -16.18 -2.32 -2.69
C GLU A 26 -15.28 -1.28 -2.04
N ILE A 27 -14.03 -1.15 -2.49
CA ILE A 27 -13.11 -0.11 -1.99
C ILE A 27 -13.61 1.28 -2.40
N VAL A 28 -14.07 1.47 -3.65
CA VAL A 28 -14.72 2.71 -4.09
C VAL A 28 -15.92 3.04 -3.18
N ALA A 29 -16.80 2.07 -2.95
CA ALA A 29 -17.98 2.26 -2.10
C ALA A 29 -17.61 2.59 -0.65
N THR A 30 -16.54 1.99 -0.12
CA THR A 30 -16.10 2.17 1.27
C THR A 30 -15.38 3.50 1.49
N THR A 31 -14.59 3.96 0.50
CA THR A 31 -13.70 5.12 0.64
C THR A 31 -14.23 6.39 -0.01
N GLY A 32 -15.20 6.29 -0.92
CA GLY A 32 -15.68 7.40 -1.73
C GLY A 32 -14.69 7.85 -2.82
N LEU A 33 -13.54 7.18 -2.96
CA LEU A 33 -12.54 7.50 -3.97
C LEU A 33 -13.01 7.03 -5.35
N ALA A 34 -12.66 7.78 -6.39
CA ALA A 34 -12.85 7.34 -7.76
C ALA A 34 -12.03 6.08 -8.06
N LEU A 35 -12.53 5.20 -8.94
CA LEU A 35 -11.89 3.92 -9.26
C LEU A 35 -10.44 4.05 -9.75
N ASN A 36 -10.13 5.10 -10.51
CA ASN A 36 -8.77 5.39 -10.97
C ASN A 36 -7.84 5.73 -9.79
N LEU A 37 -8.33 6.46 -8.80
CA LEU A 37 -7.57 6.76 -7.57
C LEU A 37 -7.31 5.48 -6.79
N VAL A 38 -8.33 4.64 -6.57
CA VAL A 38 -8.15 3.33 -5.90
C VAL A 38 -7.03 2.51 -6.55
N LYS A 39 -7.07 2.36 -7.88
CA LYS A 39 -6.04 1.62 -8.63
C LYS A 39 -4.64 2.25 -8.47
N SER A 40 -4.55 3.58 -8.57
CA SER A 40 -3.27 4.27 -8.45
C SER A 40 -2.70 4.21 -7.03
N HIS A 41 -3.55 4.30 -5.99
CA HIS A 41 -3.15 4.17 -4.60
C HIS A 41 -2.63 2.77 -4.28
N LEU A 42 -3.30 1.72 -4.76
CA LEU A 42 -2.82 0.35 -4.66
C LEU A 42 -1.46 0.16 -5.34
N GLN A 43 -1.34 0.63 -6.58
CA GLN A 43 -0.12 0.51 -7.36
C GLN A 43 1.06 1.25 -6.68
N ASN A 44 0.85 2.50 -6.28
CA ASN A 44 1.88 3.34 -5.68
C ASN A 44 2.25 2.85 -4.28
N GLY A 45 1.26 2.42 -3.49
CA GLY A 45 1.50 1.83 -2.18
C GLY A 45 2.39 0.59 -2.27
N ARG A 46 2.11 -0.34 -3.21
CA ARG A 46 2.97 -1.52 -3.44
C ARG A 46 4.39 -1.16 -3.85
N ARG A 47 4.55 -0.21 -4.77
CA ARG A 47 5.89 0.27 -5.20
C ARG A 47 6.68 0.83 -4.01
N MET A 48 6.02 1.60 -3.16
CA MET A 48 6.66 2.21 -2.00
C MET A 48 7.02 1.16 -0.94
N LEU A 49 6.17 0.18 -0.70
CA LEU A 49 6.47 -0.95 0.20
C LEU A 49 7.68 -1.73 -0.31
N LYS A 50 7.70 -2.12 -1.59
CA LYS A 50 8.85 -2.81 -2.19
C LYS A 50 10.15 -2.03 -1.99
N ARG A 51 10.16 -0.73 -2.31
CA ARG A 51 11.35 0.12 -2.13
C ARG A 51 11.81 0.20 -0.67
N THR A 52 10.85 0.31 0.26
CA THR A 52 11.16 0.45 1.69
C THR A 52 11.72 -0.84 2.26
N LEU A 53 11.12 -1.98 1.92
CA LEU A 53 11.55 -3.30 2.39
C LEU A 53 12.91 -3.67 1.79
N SER A 54 13.12 -3.48 0.48
CA SER A 54 14.42 -3.75 -0.16
C SER A 54 15.54 -2.87 0.40
N ARG A 55 15.25 -1.62 0.77
CA ARG A 55 16.23 -0.75 1.44
C ARG A 55 16.55 -1.23 2.86
N GLY A 56 15.55 -1.74 3.58
CA GLY A 56 15.73 -2.33 4.91
C GLY A 56 16.60 -3.59 4.84
N GLU A 57 16.32 -4.48 3.89
CA GLU A 57 17.13 -5.69 3.63
C GLU A 57 18.59 -5.35 3.31
N LEU A 58 18.84 -4.33 2.49
CA LEU A 58 20.21 -3.87 2.20
C LEU A 58 20.91 -3.31 3.45
N ARG A 59 20.19 -2.60 4.31
CA ARG A 59 20.76 -2.07 5.56
C ARG A 59 21.18 -3.20 6.50
N LEU A 60 20.32 -4.21 6.69
CA LEU A 60 20.64 -5.38 7.52
C LEU A 60 21.87 -6.12 7.00
N LYS A 61 22.00 -6.30 5.68
CA LYS A 61 23.17 -6.94 5.05
C LYS A 61 24.48 -6.15 5.15
N ASN A 62 24.43 -4.85 5.38
CA ASN A 62 25.62 -4.01 5.53
C ASN A 62 26.03 -3.85 7.02
N GLU A 63 25.22 -4.36 7.94
CA GLU A 63 25.45 -4.33 9.39
C GLU A 63 25.91 -5.70 9.93
N GLU A 64 26.01 -6.72 9.08
CA GLU A 64 26.64 -8.04 9.31
C GLU A 64 28.08 -8.07 8.79
#